data_AF-A0A2W5PCZ7-F1
#
_entry.id   AF-A0A2W5PCZ7-F1
#
_cell.length_a   1.000
_cell.length_b   1.000
_cell.length_c   1.000
_cell.angle_alpha   90.00
_cell.angle_beta   90.00
_cell.angle_gamma   90.00
#
_symmetry.space_group_name_H-M   'P 1'
#
loop_
_entity.id
_entity.type
_entity.pdbx_description
1 polymer ?
#
loop_
_entity_poly.entity_id
_entity_poly.type
_entity_poly.pdbx_seq_one_letter_code
_entity_poly.pdbx_strand_id
1 'polypeptide(L)'
;PVMLSWPHVQEGGGQATGPILNVVIHEFAHKIDMRGGGVDGCPPLPVGFGGHASAREAHAHWLATMQVAYDAFREQAIVAERFGGEPPWLDGYAASSMGEFFAVACEAYFVDPGRFATEMPTLRPLFDEFFLGRTEERADRS
;
A
#
# COMPACT_ATOMS: atom_id res chain seq x y z
N PRO A 1 16.62 -2.92 -11.70
CA PRO A 1 17.95 -2.81 -11.05
C PRO A 1 17.78 -1.83 -9.89
N VAL A 2 18.01 -2.26 -8.66
CA VAL A 2 17.74 -1.43 -7.46
C VAL A 2 18.90 -0.46 -7.27
N MET A 3 18.65 0.83 -7.44
CA MET A 3 19.58 1.90 -7.07
C MET A 3 19.25 2.31 -5.63
N LEU A 4 20.08 1.87 -4.68
CA LEU A 4 20.01 2.32 -3.30
C LEU A 4 20.76 3.66 -3.18
N SER A 5 20.06 4.77 -3.06
CA SER A 5 20.63 6.00 -2.50
C SER A 5 20.40 6.00 -0.98
N TRP A 6 21.49 5.81 -0.26
CA TRP A 6 21.53 5.74 1.21
C TRP A 6 21.77 7.14 1.83
N PRO A 7 20.78 8.04 1.82
CA PRO A 7 20.64 8.88 3.01
C PRO A 7 19.17 9.17 3.36
N HIS A 8 18.50 8.24 4.05
CA HIS A 8 17.38 8.56 4.96
C HIS A 8 17.30 7.59 6.15
N VAL A 9 18.40 6.91 6.50
CA VAL A 9 18.44 5.95 7.63
C VAL A 9 18.68 6.67 8.98
N GLN A 10 18.31 7.94 9.12
CA GLN A 10 18.52 8.68 10.37
C GLN A 10 17.38 9.64 10.75
N GLU A 11 16.12 9.24 10.60
CA GLU A 11 14.99 9.87 11.30
C GLU A 11 14.06 8.86 11.99
N GLY A 12 14.58 7.68 12.35
CA GLY A 12 13.81 6.62 13.03
C GLY A 12 13.58 6.82 14.54
N GLY A 13 13.39 8.06 15.02
CA GLY A 13 13.27 8.33 16.46
C GLY A 13 12.50 9.59 16.88
N GLY A 14 11.94 10.34 15.94
CA GLY A 14 11.10 11.51 16.22
C GLY A 14 9.89 11.49 15.28
N GLN A 15 8.80 12.12 15.67
CA GLN A 15 7.59 12.22 14.84
C GLN A 15 7.95 12.87 13.49
N ALA A 16 8.18 12.05 12.47
CA ALA A 16 8.48 12.53 11.14
C ALA A 16 7.20 13.13 10.55
N THR A 17 7.18 14.46 10.42
CA THR A 17 6.11 15.21 9.75
C THR A 17 6.28 15.21 8.22
N GLY A 18 7.18 14.39 7.69
CA GLY A 18 7.46 14.24 6.25
C GLY A 18 6.96 12.90 5.68
N PRO A 19 7.00 12.74 4.34
CA PRO A 19 6.52 11.53 3.67
C PRO A 19 7.34 10.30 4.10
N ILE A 20 6.63 9.19 4.34
CA ILE A 20 7.25 7.91 4.66
C ILE A 20 7.92 7.37 3.39
N LEU A 21 9.24 7.18 3.45
CA LEU A 21 10.04 6.66 2.35
C LEU A 21 10.85 5.45 2.84
N ASN A 22 10.40 4.26 2.49
CA ASN A 22 11.12 3.00 2.65
C ASN A 22 11.23 2.28 1.30
N VAL A 23 12.25 2.68 0.53
CA VAL A 23 12.56 2.14 -0.81
C VAL A 23 12.69 0.62 -0.82
N VAL A 24 13.12 0.00 0.28
CA VAL A 24 13.20 -1.47 0.35
C VAL A 24 11.81 -2.08 0.28
N ILE A 25 10.88 -1.60 1.10
CA ILE A 25 9.48 -2.05 1.10
C ILE A 25 8.84 -1.77 -0.26
N HIS A 26 9.08 -0.58 -0.82
CA HIS A 26 8.60 -0.16 -2.12
C HIS A 26 8.96 -1.16 -3.24
N GLU A 27 10.25 -1.48 -3.36
CA GLU A 27 10.73 -2.42 -4.38
C GLU A 27 10.20 -3.84 -4.13
N PHE A 28 10.05 -4.27 -2.87
CA PHE A 28 9.41 -5.53 -2.55
C PHE A 28 7.94 -5.56 -2.95
N ALA A 29 7.19 -4.47 -2.73
CA ALA A 29 5.80 -4.35 -3.14
C ALA A 29 5.67 -4.52 -4.66
N HIS A 30 6.49 -3.83 -5.46
CA HIS A 30 6.55 -4.03 -6.90
C HIS A 30 6.86 -5.48 -7.29
N LYS A 31 7.79 -6.14 -6.59
CA LYS A 31 8.09 -7.57 -6.85
C LYS A 31 6.95 -8.50 -6.48
N ILE A 32 6.15 -8.16 -5.48
CA ILE A 32 4.96 -8.91 -5.09
C ILE A 32 3.86 -8.72 -6.14
N ASP A 33 3.64 -7.48 -6.60
CA ASP A 33 2.68 -7.11 -7.66
C ASP A 33 2.99 -7.85 -8.98
N MET A 34 4.26 -7.80 -9.43
CA MET A 34 4.74 -8.44 -10.66
C MET A 34 4.49 -9.94 -10.75
N ARG A 35 4.23 -10.64 -9.63
CA ARG A 35 3.90 -12.08 -9.66
C ARG A 35 2.56 -12.35 -10.35
N GLY A 36 1.69 -11.34 -10.48
CA GLY A 36 0.41 -11.41 -11.20
C GLY A 36 0.53 -11.26 -12.72
N GLY A 37 1.72 -10.93 -13.23
CA GLY A 37 1.97 -10.71 -14.65
C GLY A 37 1.91 -9.26 -15.11
N GLY A 38 1.65 -8.32 -14.20
CA GLY A 38 1.63 -6.87 -14.44
C GLY A 38 2.08 -6.06 -13.21
N VAL A 39 2.10 -4.74 -13.36
CA VAL A 39 2.27 -3.79 -12.24
C VAL A 39 1.02 -2.92 -12.23
N ASP A 40 -0.06 -3.47 -11.71
CA ASP A 40 -1.38 -2.82 -11.67
C ASP A 40 -1.84 -2.51 -10.25
N GLY A 41 -0.97 -2.71 -9.26
CA GLY A 41 -1.26 -2.54 -7.85
C GLY A 41 -2.12 -3.65 -7.25
N CYS A 42 -2.26 -4.79 -7.94
CA CYS A 42 -2.94 -5.98 -7.45
C CYS A 42 -2.02 -7.20 -7.47
N PRO A 43 -1.42 -7.57 -6.31
CA PRO A 43 -0.63 -8.77 -6.23
C PRO A 43 -1.49 -10.04 -6.37
N PRO A 44 -0.90 -11.20 -6.71
CA PRO A 44 -1.63 -12.46 -6.71
C PRO A 44 -2.27 -12.74 -5.35
N LEU A 45 -3.59 -12.85 -5.37
CA LEU A 45 -4.37 -13.09 -4.16
C LEU A 45 -4.45 -14.60 -3.88
N PRO A 46 -4.35 -15.03 -2.61
CA PRO A 46 -4.59 -16.41 -2.22
C PRO A 46 -5.98 -16.92 -2.65
N VAL A 47 -6.12 -18.24 -2.80
CA VAL A 47 -7.43 -18.87 -3.01
C VAL A 47 -8.33 -18.57 -1.81
N GLY A 48 -9.57 -18.15 -2.07
CA GLY A 48 -10.54 -17.82 -1.02
C GLY A 48 -10.29 -16.48 -0.32
N PHE A 49 -9.37 -15.65 -0.83
CA PHE A 49 -9.09 -14.31 -0.28
C PHE A 49 -10.38 -13.52 -0.07
N GLY A 50 -10.57 -12.97 1.14
CA GLY A 50 -11.76 -12.19 1.48
C GLY A 50 -13.08 -12.96 1.37
N GLY A 51 -13.05 -14.29 1.37
CA GLY A 51 -14.23 -15.14 1.22
C GLY A 51 -14.82 -15.19 -0.19
N HIS A 52 -14.12 -14.66 -1.20
CA HIS A 52 -14.61 -14.66 -2.58
C HIS A 52 -14.57 -16.06 -3.23
N ALA A 53 -15.58 -16.36 -4.05
CA ALA A 53 -15.74 -17.69 -4.65
C ALA A 53 -14.75 -17.97 -5.78
N SER A 54 -14.17 -16.92 -6.38
CA SER A 54 -13.15 -17.06 -7.42
C SER A 54 -12.03 -16.02 -7.29
N ALA A 55 -10.85 -16.35 -7.82
CA ALA A 55 -9.73 -15.42 -7.90
C ALA A 55 -10.07 -14.14 -8.68
N ARG A 56 -10.94 -14.24 -9.69
CA ARG A 56 -11.40 -13.08 -10.47
C ARG A 56 -12.23 -12.12 -9.63
N GLU A 57 -13.12 -12.62 -8.79
CA GLU A 57 -13.93 -11.80 -7.89
C GLU A 57 -13.06 -11.12 -6.83
N ALA A 58 -12.13 -11.85 -6.24
CA ALA A 58 -11.17 -11.30 -5.28
C ALA A 58 -10.33 -10.17 -5.93
N HIS A 59 -9.83 -10.40 -7.15
CA HIS A 59 -9.06 -9.40 -7.89
C HIS A 59 -9.89 -8.14 -8.22
N ALA A 60 -11.14 -8.32 -8.66
CA ALA A 60 -12.03 -7.20 -8.93
C ALA A 60 -12.36 -6.40 -7.65
N HIS A 61 -12.56 -7.10 -6.52
CA HIS A 61 -12.78 -6.46 -5.22
C HIS A 61 -11.55 -5.67 -4.77
N TRP A 62 -10.36 -6.25 -4.86
CA TRP A 62 -9.09 -5.58 -4.53
C TRP A 62 -8.94 -4.29 -5.34
N LEU A 63 -9.01 -4.38 -6.67
CA LEU A 63 -8.85 -3.23 -7.54
C LEU A 63 -9.92 -2.15 -7.29
N ALA A 64 -11.17 -2.54 -7.05
CA ALA A 64 -12.23 -1.58 -6.75
C ALA A 64 -11.95 -0.81 -5.45
N THR A 65 -11.52 -1.51 -4.39
CA THR A 65 -11.17 -0.89 -3.11
C THR A 65 -9.94 0.01 -3.23
N MET A 66 -8.90 -0.46 -3.93
CA MET A 66 -7.68 0.33 -4.20
C MET A 66 -7.98 1.58 -5.03
N GLN A 67 -8.80 1.45 -6.08
CA GLN A 67 -9.15 2.56 -6.97
C GLN A 67 -9.84 3.70 -6.23
N VAL A 68 -10.77 3.40 -5.32
CA VAL A 68 -11.44 4.43 -4.51
C VAL A 68 -10.43 5.19 -3.63
N ALA A 69 -9.50 4.49 -2.98
CA ALA A 69 -8.48 5.13 -2.16
C ALA A 69 -7.49 5.96 -2.99
N TYR A 70 -7.08 5.43 -4.15
CA TYR A 70 -6.19 6.12 -5.08
C TYR A 70 -6.81 7.42 -5.61
N ASP A 71 -8.07 7.40 -6.01
CA ASP A 71 -8.75 8.59 -6.52
C ASP A 71 -8.88 9.66 -5.44
N ALA A 72 -9.23 9.28 -4.21
CA ALA A 72 -9.26 10.19 -3.07
C ALA A 72 -7.89 10.80 -2.78
N PHE A 73 -6.83 10.00 -2.80
CA PHE A 73 -5.46 10.47 -2.63
C PHE A 73 -5.05 11.45 -3.74
N ARG A 74 -5.36 11.15 -5.00
CA ARG A 74 -5.06 12.04 -6.13
C ARG A 74 -5.78 13.37 -6.00
N GLU A 75 -7.02 13.37 -5.55
CA GLU A 75 -7.76 14.60 -5.29
C GLU A 75 -7.06 15.44 -4.22
N GLN A 76 -6.65 14.85 -3.10
CA GLN A 76 -5.88 15.54 -2.06
C GLN A 76 -4.57 16.13 -2.61
N ALA A 77 -3.82 15.34 -3.39
CA ALA A 77 -2.57 15.79 -4.01
C ALA A 77 -2.80 16.99 -4.96
N ILE A 78 -3.86 16.94 -5.77
CA ILE A 78 -4.24 18.04 -6.68
C ILE A 78 -4.62 19.29 -5.89
N VAL A 79 -5.39 19.13 -4.80
CA VAL A 79 -5.80 20.23 -3.93
C VAL A 79 -4.58 20.91 -3.30
N ALA A 80 -3.64 20.12 -2.79
CA ALA A 80 -2.39 20.63 -2.23
C ALA A 80 -1.55 21.38 -3.27
N GLU A 81 -1.31 20.77 -4.43
CA GLU A 81 -0.45 21.33 -5.47
C GLU A 81 -1.04 22.59 -6.11
N ARG A 82 -2.33 22.59 -6.45
CA ARG A 82 -2.95 23.64 -7.28
C ARG A 82 -3.63 24.74 -6.48
N PHE A 83 -4.06 24.42 -5.27
CA PHE A 83 -4.87 25.33 -4.45
C PHE A 83 -4.23 25.61 -3.09
N GLY A 84 -3.02 25.09 -2.82
CA GLY A 84 -2.30 25.32 -1.57
C GLY A 84 -2.98 24.69 -0.36
N GLY A 85 -3.75 23.61 -0.57
CA GLY A 85 -4.28 22.82 0.53
C GLY A 85 -3.19 22.04 1.27
N GLU A 86 -3.57 21.39 2.38
CA GLU A 86 -2.66 20.53 3.12
C GLU A 86 -2.18 19.35 2.25
N PRO A 87 -0.86 19.06 2.21
CA PRO A 87 -0.34 17.94 1.45
C PRO A 87 -0.86 16.63 2.03
N PRO A 88 -1.12 15.62 1.17
CA PRO A 88 -1.49 14.31 1.68
C PRO A 88 -0.33 13.71 2.45
N TRP A 89 -0.65 12.80 3.37
CA TRP A 89 0.36 12.16 4.21
C TRP A 89 1.32 11.25 3.43
N LEU A 90 0.80 10.50 2.46
CA LEU A 90 1.63 9.66 1.59
C LEU A 90 2.46 10.54 0.63
N ASP A 91 3.62 10.02 0.22
CA ASP A 91 4.44 10.66 -0.79
C ASP A 91 3.63 10.89 -2.08
N GLY A 92 3.70 12.10 -2.65
CA GLY A 92 2.99 12.50 -3.87
C GLY A 92 3.30 11.61 -5.08
N TYR A 93 4.42 10.90 -5.08
CA TYR A 93 4.77 9.92 -6.11
C TYR A 93 3.73 8.79 -6.24
N ALA A 94 3.01 8.48 -5.16
CA ALA A 94 1.91 7.54 -5.15
C ALA A 94 0.79 7.91 -6.15
N ALA A 95 0.69 9.17 -6.60
CA ALA A 95 -0.35 9.64 -7.55
C ALA A 95 -0.02 9.33 -9.02
N SER A 96 1.14 8.72 -9.29
CA SER A 96 1.63 8.49 -10.65
C SER A 96 1.00 7.28 -11.33
N SER A 97 0.71 6.21 -10.58
CA SER A 97 0.03 5.02 -11.08
C SER A 97 -0.53 4.18 -9.91
N MET A 98 -1.39 3.21 -10.23
CA MET A 98 -1.91 2.27 -9.23
C MET A 98 -0.81 1.40 -8.60
N GLY A 99 0.20 1.00 -9.38
CA GLY A 99 1.34 0.24 -8.87
C GLY A 99 2.16 1.04 -7.87
N GLU A 100 2.45 2.30 -8.18
CA GLU A 100 3.15 3.20 -7.24
C GLU A 100 2.31 3.50 -6.01
N PHE A 101 1.00 3.68 -6.18
CA PHE A 101 0.09 3.83 -5.05
C PHE A 101 0.12 2.61 -4.12
N PHE A 102 0.07 1.40 -4.68
CA PHE A 102 0.20 0.17 -3.92
C PHE A 102 1.55 0.08 -3.18
N ALA A 103 2.66 0.42 -3.84
CA ALA A 103 3.98 0.37 -3.24
C ALA A 103 4.11 1.35 -2.06
N VAL A 104 3.71 2.61 -2.24
CA VAL A 104 3.73 3.63 -1.17
C VAL A 104 2.73 3.30 -0.06
N ALA A 105 1.57 2.73 -0.38
CA ALA A 105 0.63 2.24 0.64
C ALA A 105 1.23 1.10 1.47
N CYS A 106 2.02 0.20 0.86
CA CYS A 106 2.76 -0.82 1.61
C CYS A 106 3.80 -0.20 2.55
N GLU A 107 4.55 0.80 2.09
CA GLU A 107 5.50 1.53 2.94
C GLU A 107 4.81 2.08 4.19
N ALA A 108 3.69 2.79 4.00
CA ALA A 108 2.91 3.37 5.09
C ALA A 108 2.30 2.31 6.02
N TYR A 109 1.77 1.22 5.48
CA TYR A 109 1.20 0.11 6.26
C TYR A 109 2.22 -0.50 7.23
N PHE A 110 3.46 -0.68 6.79
CA PHE A 110 4.50 -1.31 7.61
C PHE A 110 5.25 -0.33 8.52
N VAL A 111 5.42 0.93 8.11
CA VAL A 111 6.17 1.92 8.90
C VAL A 111 5.31 2.56 9.99
N ASP A 112 4.04 2.88 9.69
CA ASP A 112 3.11 3.49 10.64
C ASP A 112 1.70 2.88 10.50
N PRO A 113 1.49 1.63 10.96
CA PRO A 113 0.21 0.93 10.84
C PRO A 113 -0.95 1.62 11.57
N GLY A 114 -0.63 2.44 12.60
CA GLY A 114 -1.62 3.20 13.37
C GLY A 114 -2.19 4.35 12.57
N ARG A 115 -1.32 5.16 11.96
CA ARG A 115 -1.75 6.23 11.06
C ARG A 115 -2.35 5.68 9.78
N PHE A 116 -1.83 4.58 9.23
CA PHE A 116 -2.42 3.91 8.07
C PHE A 116 -3.88 3.50 8.30
N ALA A 117 -4.20 2.96 9.48
CA ALA A 117 -5.59 2.63 9.83
C ALA A 117 -6.52 3.84 9.90
N THR A 118 -5.97 5.01 10.21
CA THR A 118 -6.73 6.27 10.31
C THR A 118 -6.92 6.93 8.94
N GLU A 119 -5.85 7.01 8.16
CA GLU A 119 -5.81 7.71 6.86
C GLU A 119 -6.35 6.84 5.72
N MET A 120 -6.19 5.51 5.81
CA MET A 120 -6.59 4.53 4.80
C MET A 120 -7.49 3.43 5.39
N PRO A 121 -8.62 3.78 6.02
CA PRO A 121 -9.44 2.83 6.78
C PRO A 121 -10.06 1.74 5.91
N THR A 122 -10.29 2.00 4.62
CA THR A 122 -10.79 1.00 3.66
C THR A 122 -9.71 0.03 3.18
N LEU A 123 -8.45 0.47 3.15
CA LEU A 123 -7.32 -0.38 2.74
C LEU A 123 -6.80 -1.23 3.91
N ARG A 124 -6.92 -0.75 5.15
CA ARG A 124 -6.46 -1.46 6.34
C ARG A 124 -6.94 -2.93 6.42
N PRO A 125 -8.24 -3.25 6.34
CA PRO A 125 -8.69 -4.64 6.39
C PRO A 125 -8.24 -5.46 5.17
N LEU A 126 -8.16 -4.84 3.99
CA LEU A 126 -7.69 -5.48 2.76
C LEU A 126 -6.20 -5.89 2.88
N PHE A 127 -5.38 -5.02 3.47
CA PHE A 127 -3.95 -5.25 3.70
C PHE A 127 -3.72 -6.24 4.84
N ASP A 128 -4.49 -6.16 5.93
CA ASP A 128 -4.44 -7.14 7.03
C ASP A 128 -4.74 -8.55 6.51
N GLU A 129 -5.79 -8.72 5.72
CA GLU A 129 -6.11 -10.03 5.11
C GLU A 129 -4.96 -10.53 4.23
N PHE A 130 -4.35 -9.66 3.43
CA PHE A 130 -3.27 -10.05 2.51
C PHE A 130 -1.96 -10.39 3.21
N PHE A 131 -1.53 -9.56 4.16
CA PHE A 131 -0.24 -9.71 4.83
C PHE A 131 -0.31 -10.62 6.07
N LEU A 132 -1.47 -10.74 6.73
CA LEU A 132 -1.63 -11.45 8.01
C LEU A 132 -2.58 -12.65 7.93
N GLY A 133 -3.60 -12.62 7.06
CA GLY A 133 -4.75 -13.54 7.01
C GLY A 133 -4.48 -15.04 6.80
N ARG A 134 -3.21 -15.46 6.72
CA ARG A 134 -2.82 -16.89 6.68
C ARG A 134 -1.78 -17.31 7.72
N THR A 135 -1.46 -16.43 8.68
CA THR A 135 -0.48 -16.76 9.73
C THR A 135 -1.09 -17.60 10.85
N GLU A 136 -2.40 -17.45 11.11
CA GLU A 136 -3.07 -18.13 12.23
C GLU A 136 -3.33 -19.62 11.98
N GLU A 137 -3.55 -20.07 10.74
CA GLU A 137 -3.78 -21.50 10.43
C GLU A 137 -2.54 -22.42 10.62
N ARG A 138 -1.33 -21.84 10.72
CA ARG A 138 -0.10 -22.61 10.99
C ARG A 138 0.21 -22.78 12.48
N ALA A 139 -0.39 -21.96 13.34
CA ALA A 139 -0.13 -22.01 14.79
C ALA A 139 -0.91 -23.12 15.50
N ASP A 140 -1.98 -23.64 14.90
CA ASP A 140 -2.87 -24.67 15.49
C ASP A 140 -2.60 -26.10 14.98
N ARG A 141 -1.42 -26.35 14.38
CA ARG A 141 -1.01 -27.69 13.89
C ARG A 141 0.31 -28.18 14.49
N SER A 142 0.60 -27.88 15.76
CA SER A 142 1.73 -28.46 16.52
C SER A 142 1.28 -29.04 17.85
#